data_AF-A0A7C6DG18-F1
#
_entry.id   AF-A0A7C6DG18-F1
#
_cell.length_a   1.000
_cell.length_b   1.000
_cell.length_c   1.000
_cell.angle_alpha   90.00
_cell.angle_beta   90.00
_cell.angle_gamma   90.00
#
_symmetry.space_group_name_H-M   'P 1'
#
loop_
_entity.id
_entity.type
_entity.pdbx_description
1 polymer ?
#
loop_
_entity_poly.entity_id
_entity_poly.type
_entity_poly.pdbx_seq_one_letter_code
_entity_poly.pdbx_strand_id
1 'polypeptide(L)' 'IQDLKLKANMTIKRGTIVKNIRLIENPSDGIHNIDCKIDGFGDMLLKSSVVKKV' A
#
# COMPACT_ATOMS: atom_id res chain seq x y z
N ILE A 1 4.31 9.95 -5.51
CA ILE A 1 3.09 9.29 -4.99
C ILE A 1 1.96 9.68 -5.91
N GLN A 2 1.39 8.72 -6.63
CA GLN A 2 0.32 8.89 -7.61
C GLN A 2 -0.95 8.22 -7.09
N ASP A 3 -2.10 8.49 -7.70
CA ASP A 3 -3.35 7.79 -7.40
C ASP A 3 -3.26 6.34 -7.91
N LEU A 4 -3.52 5.38 -7.04
CA LEU A 4 -3.46 3.96 -7.35
C LEU A 4 -4.87 3.43 -7.58
N LYS A 5 -5.20 3.09 -8.83
CA LYS A 5 -6.49 2.48 -9.16
C LYS A 5 -6.41 0.97 -8.98
N LEU A 6 -7.26 0.42 -8.12
CA LEU A 6 -7.44 -1.01 -7.93
C LEU A 6 -8.57 -1.54 -8.83
N LYS A 7 -8.62 -2.87 -8.98
CA LYS A 7 -9.69 -3.52 -9.73
C LYS A 7 -11.02 -3.33 -8.99
N ALA A 8 -12.07 -3.02 -9.76
CA ALA A 8 -13.42 -2.67 -9.33
C ALA A 8 -13.51 -1.37 -8.49
N ASN A 9 -13.64 -0.23 -9.19
CA ASN A 9 -14.03 1.12 -8.73
C ASN A 9 -13.32 1.75 -7.51
N MET A 10 -12.37 1.05 -6.91
CA MET A 10 -11.65 1.49 -5.72
C MET A 10 -10.35 2.18 -6.16
N THR A 11 -10.22 3.46 -5.80
CA THR A 11 -9.03 4.27 -6.12
C THR A 11 -8.43 4.78 -4.82
N ILE A 12 -7.18 4.42 -4.56
CA ILE A 12 -6.39 4.97 -3.45
C ILE A 12 -5.84 6.30 -3.92
N LYS A 13 -6.38 7.38 -3.34
CA LYS A 13 -5.93 8.73 -3.70
C LYS A 13 -4.54 9.00 -3.17
N ARG A 14 -3.80 9.85 -3.89
CA ARG A 14 -2.56 10.42 -3.38
C ARG A 14 -2.86 11.16 -2.08
N GLY A 15 -2.15 10.79 -1.00
CA GLY A 15 -2.35 11.39 0.33
C GLY A 15 -3.13 10.50 1.30
N THR A 16 -3.58 9.31 0.88
CA THR A 16 -4.11 8.31 1.81
C THR A 16 -3.05 7.95 2.86
N ILE A 17 -3.41 8.14 4.12
CA ILE A 17 -2.56 7.79 5.25
C ILE A 17 -2.80 6.33 5.59
N VAL A 18 -1.76 5.52 5.41
CA VAL A 18 -1.77 4.11 5.81
C VAL A 18 -1.26 3.99 7.24
N LYS A 19 -1.88 3.11 8.03
CA LYS A 19 -1.51 2.86 9.43
C LYS A 19 -1.07 1.40 9.57
N ASN A 20 -0.40 1.06 10.66
CA ASN A 20 0.09 -0.29 10.93
C ASN A 20 1.02 -0.83 9.81
N ILE A 21 2.07 -0.07 9.48
CA ILE A 21 3.07 -0.48 8.48
C ILE A 21 4.01 -1.56 9.04
N ARG A 22 4.19 -2.63 8.27
CA ARG A 22 5.12 -3.72 8.53
C ARG A 22 5.94 -3.97 7.27
N LEU A 23 7.25 -4.13 7.43
CA LEU A 23 8.14 -4.47 6.33
C LEU A 23 8.21 -6.00 6.24
N ILE A 24 7.92 -6.55 5.05
CA ILE A 24 8.06 -7.97 4.77
C ILE A 24 9.41 -8.17 4.08
N GLU A 25 10.29 -8.93 4.70
CA GLU A 25 11.64 -9.19 4.20
C GLU A 25 11.67 -10.26 3.10
N ASN A 26 10.70 -11.18 3.11
CA ASN A 26 10.55 -12.26 2.12
C ASN A 26 9.13 -12.29 1.53
N PRO A 27 8.75 -11.31 0.69
CA PRO A 27 7.46 -11.33 0.03
C PRO A 27 7.45 -12.38 -1.09
N SER A 28 6.42 -13.23 -1.14
CA SER A 28 6.23 -14.24 -2.20
C SER A 28 6.24 -13.64 -3.62
N ASP A 29 5.87 -12.37 -3.73
CA ASP A 29 5.77 -11.63 -4.99
C ASP A 29 7.07 -10.87 -5.35
N GLY A 30 8.06 -10.81 -4.45
CA GLY A 30 9.36 -10.13 -4.66
C GLY A 30 9.31 -8.60 -4.81
N ILE A 31 8.14 -8.02 -5.09
CA ILE A 31 7.95 -6.60 -5.40
C ILE A 31 7.15 -5.80 -4.36
N HIS A 32 6.37 -6.47 -3.51
CA HIS A 32 5.54 -5.86 -2.49
C HIS A 32 6.13 -6.11 -1.10
N ASN A 33 6.93 -5.18 -0.62
CA ASN A 33 7.71 -5.31 0.62
C ASN A 33 7.07 -4.62 1.84
N ILE A 34 5.91 -3.98 1.67
CA ILE A 34 5.26 -3.20 2.72
C ILE A 34 3.85 -3.71 2.91
N ASP A 35 3.61 -4.35 4.04
CA ASP A 35 2.28 -4.65 4.53
C ASP A 35 1.75 -3.46 5.31
N CYS A 36 0.54 -3.02 4.99
CA CYS A 36 -0.06 -1.88 5.66
C CYS A 36 -1.58 -2.01 5.67
N LYS A 37 -2.22 -1.36 6.63
CA LYS A 37 -3.68 -1.33 6.71
C LYS A 37 -4.20 0.04 6.28
N ILE A 38 -5.14 0.02 5.35
CA ILE A 38 -5.81 1.20 4.83
C ILE A 38 -7.24 1.21 5.36
N ASP A 39 -7.61 2.31 6.00
CA ASP A 39 -8.98 2.51 6.49
C ASP A 39 -9.97 2.56 5.30
N GLY A 40 -10.98 1.69 5.33
CA GLY A 40 -11.95 1.51 4.24
C GLY A 40 -11.55 0.54 3.11
N PHE A 41 -10.30 0.08 3.06
CA PHE A 41 -9.84 -0.90 2.06
C PHE A 41 -9.35 -2.23 2.68
N GLY A 42 -8.89 -2.20 3.94
CA GLY A 42 -8.36 -3.37 4.64
C GLY A 42 -6.84 -3.49 4.55
N ASP A 43 -6.34 -4.72 4.70
CA ASP A 43 -4.90 -5.01 4.63
C ASP A 43 -4.43 -4.98 3.16
N MET A 44 -3.29 -4.34 2.92
CA MET A 44 -2.78 -4.10 1.59
C MET A 44 -1.25 -4.18 1.53
N LEU A 45 -0.79 -4.87 0.48
CA LEU A 45 0.62 -5.02 0.16
C LEU A 45 1.02 -3.93 -0.85
N LEU A 46 1.91 -3.04 -0.43
CA LEU A 46 2.44 -1.94 -1.22
C LEU A 46 3.93 -2.15 -1.51
N LYS A 47 4.38 -1.53 -2.61
CA LYS A 47 5.80 -1.39 -2.95
C LYS A 47 6.34 -0.10 -2.35
N SER A 48 7.59 -0.12 -1.89
CA SER A 48 8.32 1.08 -1.44
C SER A 48 8.31 2.27 -2.41
N SER A 49 8.15 2.03 -3.72
CA SER A 49 8.07 3.06 -4.77
C SER A 49 6.79 3.90 -4.71
N VAL A 50 5.68 3.34 -4.20
CA VAL A 50 4.38 4.03 -4.16
C VAL A 50 4.07 4.67 -2.81
N VAL A 51 4.85 4.37 -1.77
CA VAL A 51 4.71 4.97 -0.44
C VAL A 51 5.84 5.95 -0.15
N LYS A 52 5.59 6.92 0.71
CA LYS A 52 6.63 7.80 1.25
C LYS A 52 6.46 7.88 2.76
N LYS A 53 7.57 7.81 3.49
CA LYS A 53 7.57 8.14 4.92
C LYS A 53 7.30 9.64 5.06
N VAL A 54 6.22 9.98 5.74
CA VAL A 54 5.94 11.32 6.27
C VAL A 54 6.49 11.39 7.69
#